data_AF-R0GRZ2-F1
#
_entry.id   AF-R0GRZ2-F1
#
_cell.length_a   1.000
_cell.length_b   1.000
_cell.length_c   1.000
_cell.angle_alpha   90.00
_cell.angle_beta   90.00
_cell.angle_gamma   90.00
#
_symmetry.space_group_name_H-M   'P 1'
#
loop_
_entity.id
_entity.type
_entity.pdbx_description
1 polymer ?
#
loop_
_entity_poly.entity_id
_entity_poly.type
_entity_poly.pdbx_seq_one_letter_code
_entity_poly.pdbx_strand_id
1 'polypeptide(L)'
;MSFPVAATSFRVPQSGGQGGVPQSGSQAEVSQSGSQSGGSQSGSSQEGEKKAPYVQYEVEPGFTIRMRHNIDPAMDPKKLKRVIANRVSAQKSRWKKLLYVEALVKKSMELERETSVLRAQLEIAIQEKRRLQIEQRQLKETLAARFQDCIDEKGIIEFYKVEIERLKKKNMAPPTNPT
;
A
#
# COMPACT_ATOMS: atom_id res chain seq x y z
N MET A 1 -12.65 -43.52 -12.60
CA MET A 1 -12.96 -42.34 -13.43
C MET A 1 -11.99 -41.24 -13.02
N SER A 2 -11.09 -40.87 -13.94
CA SER A 2 -9.96 -39.96 -13.68
C SER A 2 -10.31 -38.59 -14.22
N PHE A 3 -10.29 -37.56 -13.36
CA PHE A 3 -10.51 -36.17 -13.77
C PHE A 3 -9.16 -35.45 -13.89
N PRO A 4 -8.87 -34.75 -15.01
CA PRO A 4 -7.62 -34.03 -15.14
C PRO A 4 -7.67 -32.69 -14.40
N VAL A 5 -6.61 -32.42 -13.61
CA VAL A 5 -6.36 -31.14 -12.97
C VAL A 5 -5.80 -30.18 -14.03
N ALA A 6 -6.56 -29.12 -14.35
CA ALA A 6 -6.09 -28.05 -15.21
C ALA A 6 -5.03 -27.21 -14.48
N ALA A 7 -3.81 -27.17 -15.02
CA ALA A 7 -2.75 -26.29 -14.55
C ALA A 7 -3.03 -24.85 -15.02
N THR A 8 -3.51 -24.00 -14.11
CA THR A 8 -3.68 -22.57 -14.35
C THR A 8 -2.31 -21.88 -14.28
N SER A 9 -1.71 -21.62 -15.44
CA SER A 9 -0.50 -20.82 -15.56
C SER A 9 -0.82 -19.34 -15.34
N PHE A 10 -0.37 -18.77 -14.22
CA PHE A 10 -0.48 -17.35 -13.92
C PHE A 10 0.61 -16.58 -14.65
N ARG A 11 0.25 -15.87 -15.72
CA ARG A 11 1.15 -15.06 -16.54
C ARG A 11 1.23 -13.62 -15.99
N VAL A 12 2.40 -13.23 -15.52
CA VAL A 12 2.72 -11.84 -15.14
C VAL A 12 2.84 -10.99 -16.41
N PRO A 13 2.16 -9.83 -16.53
CA PRO A 13 2.41 -8.90 -17.61
C PRO A 13 3.63 -8.03 -17.29
N GLN A 14 4.69 -8.17 -18.08
CA GLN A 14 5.78 -7.18 -18.18
C GLN A 14 5.27 -5.97 -18.97
N SER A 15 5.19 -4.80 -18.35
CA SER A 15 4.98 -3.52 -19.03
C SER A 15 6.32 -2.88 -19.40
N GLY A 16 6.90 -3.34 -20.52
CA GLY A 16 7.94 -2.61 -21.23
C GLY A 16 7.30 -1.56 -22.15
N GLY A 17 7.28 -0.30 -21.72
CA GLY A 17 6.81 0.84 -22.52
C GLY A 17 7.96 1.79 -22.81
N GLN A 18 8.67 1.58 -23.91
CA GLN A 18 9.55 2.58 -24.52
C GLN A 18 8.67 3.68 -25.14
N GLY A 19 8.70 4.87 -24.56
CA GLY A 19 8.10 6.07 -25.15
C GLY A 19 9.03 6.67 -26.18
N GLY A 20 8.77 6.38 -27.46
CA GLY A 20 9.41 7.04 -28.60
C GLY A 20 8.98 8.49 -28.72
N VAL A 21 9.97 9.35 -28.93
CA VAL A 21 9.84 10.79 -29.22
C VAL A 21 9.53 10.97 -30.71
N PRO A 22 8.49 11.73 -31.12
CA PRO A 22 8.42 12.23 -32.47
C PRO A 22 9.06 13.63 -32.56
N GLN A 23 10.11 13.66 -33.37
CA GLN A 23 10.81 14.83 -33.89
C GLN A 23 9.88 15.57 -34.88
N SER A 24 9.67 16.86 -34.69
CA SER A 24 9.30 17.77 -35.79
C SER A 24 9.99 19.10 -35.58
N GLY A 25 10.86 19.43 -36.54
CA GLY A 25 11.56 20.69 -36.62
C GLY A 25 10.86 21.62 -37.61
N SER A 26 10.87 22.90 -37.28
CA SER A 26 10.83 24.00 -38.25
C SER A 26 11.27 25.29 -37.56
N GLN A 27 12.56 25.59 -37.77
CA GLN A 27 13.14 26.90 -38.07
C GLN A 27 12.51 28.16 -37.46
N ALA A 28 13.26 28.85 -36.61
CA ALA A 28 13.33 30.30 -36.60
C ALA A 28 14.74 30.73 -36.18
N GLU A 29 15.32 31.62 -36.97
CA GLU A 29 16.73 31.96 -36.99
C GLU A 29 17.19 32.84 -35.81
N VAL A 30 18.46 32.58 -35.49
CA VAL A 30 19.48 33.43 -34.87
C VAL A 30 19.19 34.94 -34.77
N SER A 31 19.40 35.48 -33.57
CA SER A 31 20.14 36.73 -33.39
C SER A 31 20.97 36.65 -32.12
N GLN A 32 22.28 36.60 -32.33
CA GLN A 32 23.32 36.66 -31.31
C GLN A 32 23.40 38.07 -30.72
N SER A 33 23.51 38.18 -29.40
CA SER A 33 24.29 39.24 -28.76
C SER A 33 24.83 38.71 -27.44
N GLY A 34 26.01 38.10 -27.50
CA GLY A 34 26.81 37.78 -26.33
C GLY A 34 27.47 39.05 -25.81
N SER A 35 27.07 39.49 -24.62
CA SER A 35 27.74 40.56 -23.90
C SER A 35 28.53 39.93 -22.76
N GLN A 36 29.84 39.81 -22.97
CA GLN A 36 30.81 39.64 -21.90
C GLN A 36 30.78 40.88 -20.99
N SER A 37 30.62 40.67 -19.69
CA SER A 37 31.05 41.61 -18.66
C SER A 37 31.53 40.73 -17.50
N GLY A 38 32.83 40.57 -17.28
CA GLY A 38 33.73 41.68 -16.96
C GLY A 38 33.70 41.82 -15.45
N GLY A 39 34.42 40.94 -14.76
CA GLY A 39 34.67 41.08 -13.34
C GLY A 39 35.45 42.38 -13.12
N SER A 40 34.93 43.24 -12.25
CA SER A 40 35.64 44.41 -11.76
C SER A 40 35.37 44.51 -10.27
N GLN A 41 36.39 44.19 -9.49
CA GLN A 41 36.51 44.69 -8.13
C GLN A 41 36.74 46.19 -8.20
N SER A 42 35.95 46.98 -7.48
CA SER A 42 36.35 48.31 -7.05
C SER A 42 35.58 48.70 -5.80
N GLY A 43 36.35 48.99 -4.73
CA GLY A 43 36.21 50.23 -3.97
C GLY A 43 34.88 50.50 -3.27
N SER A 44 34.96 50.42 -1.94
CA SER A 44 34.17 51.16 -0.96
C SER A 44 33.49 52.43 -1.48
N SER A 45 32.18 52.53 -1.26
CA SER A 45 31.57 53.74 -0.70
C SER A 45 30.26 53.40 -0.03
N GLN A 46 30.19 53.85 1.21
CA GLN A 46 29.13 53.74 2.18
C GLN A 46 27.92 54.55 1.72
N GLU A 47 26.87 53.90 1.21
CA GLU A 47 25.56 54.55 1.04
C GLU A 47 24.45 53.60 1.47
N GLY A 48 23.62 54.09 2.39
CA GLY A 48 22.73 53.30 3.23
C GLY A 48 21.83 52.34 2.45
N GLU A 49 21.82 51.10 2.91
CA GLU A 49 20.76 50.13 2.62
C GLU A 49 19.41 50.75 2.99
N LYS A 50 18.78 51.45 2.04
CA LYS A 50 17.36 51.76 2.13
C LYS A 50 16.65 50.41 2.00
N LYS A 51 16.51 49.70 3.11
CA LYS A 51 15.65 48.51 3.25
C LYS A 51 14.30 48.95 2.71
N ALA A 52 13.99 48.53 1.47
CA ALA A 52 12.76 48.90 0.82
C ALA A 52 11.62 48.60 1.81
N PRO A 53 10.77 49.58 2.14
CA PRO A 53 9.75 49.39 3.15
C PRO A 53 8.91 48.20 2.71
N TYR A 54 8.43 47.44 3.65
CA TYR A 54 7.78 46.18 3.39
C TYR A 54 6.30 46.39 3.71
N VAL A 55 5.41 46.50 2.70
CA VAL A 55 3.97 46.61 3.02
C VAL A 55 3.48 45.25 3.43
N GLN A 56 3.09 45.16 4.69
CA GLN A 56 2.36 44.06 5.26
C GLN A 56 0.88 44.25 4.93
N TYR A 57 0.36 43.44 4.01
CA TYR A 57 -1.09 43.34 3.79
C TYR A 57 -1.58 42.09 4.51
N GLU A 58 -2.43 42.29 5.52
CA GLU A 58 -3.15 41.20 6.17
C GLU A 58 -4.40 40.90 5.34
N VAL A 59 -4.50 39.66 4.86
CA VAL A 59 -5.66 39.19 4.09
C VAL A 59 -6.57 38.33 4.97
N GLU A 60 -5.99 37.61 5.93
CA GLU A 60 -6.65 36.76 6.94
C GLU A 60 -5.74 36.62 8.17
N PRO A 61 -6.27 36.32 9.37
CA PRO A 61 -5.46 36.08 10.57
C PRO A 61 -4.43 34.97 10.33
N GLY A 62 -3.14 35.29 10.50
CA GLY A 62 -2.03 34.34 10.30
C GLY A 62 -1.49 34.26 8.87
N PHE A 63 -2.00 35.05 7.92
CA PHE A 63 -1.48 35.12 6.55
C PHE A 63 -1.03 36.53 6.16
N THR A 64 0.28 36.74 6.27
CA THR A 64 0.94 38.02 6.03
C THR A 64 1.69 38.02 4.70
N ILE A 65 1.25 38.84 3.74
CA ILE A 65 1.76 38.79 2.36
C ILE A 65 2.97 39.68 2.16
N ARG A 66 4.12 39.07 1.80
CA ARG A 66 5.37 39.79 1.53
C ARG A 66 5.50 40.47 0.17
N MET A 67 5.11 41.75 0.10
CA MET A 67 5.28 42.66 -1.03
C MET A 67 6.60 43.46 -0.96
N ARG A 68 7.46 43.31 -1.98
CA ARG A 68 8.54 44.28 -2.22
C ARG A 68 7.96 45.57 -2.80
N HIS A 69 8.32 46.72 -2.24
CA HIS A 69 8.04 48.05 -2.80
C HIS A 69 8.89 48.32 -4.06
N ASN A 70 8.53 47.66 -5.15
CA ASN A 70 8.90 48.12 -6.50
C ASN A 70 7.58 48.57 -7.16
N ILE A 71 7.05 49.68 -6.67
CA ILE A 71 5.84 50.29 -7.18
C ILE A 71 6.24 51.72 -7.55
N ASP A 72 6.18 52.04 -8.84
CA ASP A 72 6.41 53.39 -9.33
C ASP A 72 5.24 54.30 -8.88
N PRO A 73 5.52 55.38 -8.11
CA PRO A 73 4.49 56.34 -7.69
C PRO A 73 3.81 57.05 -8.86
N ALA A 74 4.41 57.09 -10.05
CA ALA A 74 3.84 57.67 -11.26
C ALA A 74 2.89 56.73 -12.02
N MET A 75 2.64 55.51 -11.51
CA MET A 75 1.76 54.54 -12.13
C MET A 75 0.27 54.92 -11.97
N ASP A 76 -0.52 54.77 -13.05
CA ASP A 76 -1.97 54.94 -13.00
C ASP A 76 -2.61 54.16 -11.82
N PRO A 77 -3.38 54.83 -10.93
CA PRO A 77 -4.02 54.22 -9.77
C PRO A 77 -4.79 52.93 -10.04
N LYS A 78 -5.42 52.80 -11.23
CA LYS A 78 -6.14 51.58 -11.60
C LYS A 78 -5.21 50.40 -11.82
N LYS A 79 -4.07 50.63 -12.48
CA LYS A 79 -3.05 49.60 -12.70
C LYS A 79 -2.39 49.21 -11.38
N LEU A 80 -2.12 50.19 -10.52
CA LEU A 80 -1.56 49.97 -9.19
C LEU A 80 -2.44 49.02 -8.35
N LYS A 81 -3.75 49.29 -8.26
CA LYS A 81 -4.71 48.43 -7.56
C LYS A 81 -4.70 46.99 -8.10
N ARG A 82 -4.65 46.82 -9.42
CA ARG A 82 -4.58 45.50 -10.06
C ARG A 82 -3.28 44.77 -9.72
N VAL A 83 -2.14 45.45 -9.75
CA VAL A 83 -0.83 44.85 -9.40
C VAL A 83 -0.84 44.36 -7.95
N ILE A 84 -1.35 45.17 -7.02
CA ILE A 84 -1.45 44.78 -5.61
C ILE A 84 -2.38 43.58 -5.44
N ALA A 85 -3.60 43.65 -6.00
CA ALA A 85 -4.57 42.57 -5.91
C ALA A 85 -4.05 41.25 -6.51
N ASN A 86 -3.39 41.30 -7.67
CA ASN A 86 -2.82 40.12 -8.31
C ASN A 86 -1.72 39.50 -7.44
N ARG A 87 -0.77 40.32 -6.96
CA ARG A 87 0.32 39.84 -6.08
C ARG A 87 -0.24 39.17 -4.83
N VAL A 88 -1.24 39.78 -4.20
CA VAL A 88 -1.96 39.21 -3.04
C VAL A 88 -2.61 37.87 -3.41
N SER A 89 -3.37 37.82 -4.51
CA SER A 89 -4.05 36.59 -4.95
C SER A 89 -3.06 35.47 -5.32
N ALA A 90 -1.93 35.81 -5.94
CA ALA A 90 -0.88 34.87 -6.30
C ALA A 90 -0.22 34.26 -5.06
N GLN A 91 0.08 35.07 -4.04
CA GLN A 91 0.60 34.56 -2.76
C GLN A 91 -0.44 33.68 -2.05
N LYS A 92 -1.71 34.11 -1.98
CA LYS A 92 -2.80 33.30 -1.41
C LYS A 92 -2.95 31.96 -2.13
N SER A 93 -2.83 31.95 -3.47
CA SER A 93 -2.86 30.72 -4.27
C SER A 93 -1.68 29.79 -3.96
N ARG A 94 -0.46 30.33 -3.87
CA ARG A 94 0.74 29.56 -3.47
C ARG A 94 0.58 28.94 -2.09
N TRP A 95 0.10 29.71 -1.12
CA TRP A 95 -0.13 29.23 0.24
C TRP A 95 -1.19 28.12 0.29
N LYS A 96 -2.34 28.30 -0.37
CA LYS A 96 -3.36 27.25 -0.47
C LYS A 96 -2.82 25.96 -1.11
N LYS A 97 -1.98 26.09 -2.14
CA LYS A 97 -1.32 24.92 -2.76
C LYS A 97 -0.37 24.22 -1.78
N LEU A 98 0.43 24.96 -1.00
CA LEU A 98 1.30 24.37 0.02
C LEU A 98 0.49 23.61 1.08
N LEU A 99 -0.58 24.21 1.59
CA LEU A 99 -1.48 23.55 2.55
C LEU A 99 -2.13 22.28 1.97
N TYR A 100 -2.55 22.34 0.70
CA TYR A 100 -3.13 21.18 0.03
C TYR A 100 -2.12 20.04 -0.09
N VAL A 101 -0.88 20.35 -0.48
CA VAL A 101 0.21 19.35 -0.54
C VAL A 101 0.48 18.77 0.85
N GLU A 102 0.55 19.59 1.89
CA GLU A 102 0.74 19.13 3.27
C GLU A 102 -0.41 18.20 3.72
N ALA A 103 -1.66 18.56 3.41
CA ALA A 103 -2.83 17.73 3.70
C ALA A 103 -2.77 16.38 2.96
N LEU A 104 -2.34 16.38 1.69
CA LEU A 104 -2.13 15.15 0.93
C LEU A 104 -1.02 14.27 1.54
N VAL A 105 0.10 14.85 1.95
CA VAL A 105 1.19 14.11 2.62
C VAL A 105 0.69 13.48 3.92
N LYS A 106 -0.02 14.26 4.76
CA LYS A 106 -0.64 13.73 5.99
C LYS A 106 -1.60 12.58 5.69
N LYS A 107 -2.44 12.71 4.66
CA LYS A 107 -3.38 11.63 4.31
C LYS A 107 -2.66 10.40 3.74
N SER A 108 -1.58 10.57 2.98
CA SER A 108 -0.75 9.45 2.52
C SER A 108 -0.16 8.69 3.71
N MET A 109 0.44 9.40 4.66
CA MET A 109 0.99 8.79 5.87
C MET A 109 -0.06 8.08 6.71
N GLU A 110 -1.27 8.65 6.82
CA GLU A 110 -2.39 8.01 7.51
C GLU A 110 -2.80 6.71 6.83
N LEU A 111 -3.00 6.73 5.51
CA LEU A 111 -3.35 5.54 4.72
C LEU A 111 -2.25 4.47 4.76
N GLU A 112 -0.99 4.86 4.77
CA GLU A 112 0.14 3.94 4.93
C GLU A 112 0.14 3.29 6.31
N ARG A 113 -0.14 4.04 7.37
CA ARG A 113 -0.29 3.51 8.73
C ARG A 113 -1.46 2.55 8.83
N GLU A 114 -2.63 2.94 8.34
CA GLU A 114 -3.83 2.09 8.26
C GLU A 114 -3.50 0.77 7.53
N THR A 115 -2.82 0.86 6.38
CA THR A 115 -2.36 -0.30 5.61
C THR A 115 -1.42 -1.19 6.42
N SER A 116 -0.46 -0.60 7.15
CA SER A 116 0.46 -1.35 8.00
C SER A 116 -0.26 -2.08 9.13
N VAL A 117 -1.24 -1.44 9.77
CA VAL A 117 -2.06 -2.05 10.83
C VAL A 117 -2.90 -3.20 10.27
N LEU A 118 -3.57 -3.00 9.13
CA LEU A 118 -4.36 -4.05 8.47
C LEU A 118 -3.50 -5.25 8.06
N ARG A 119 -2.26 -5.02 7.59
CA ARG A 119 -1.31 -6.11 7.29
C ARG A 119 -0.99 -6.93 8.54
N ALA A 120 -0.70 -6.28 9.67
CA ALA A 120 -0.42 -6.99 10.91
C ALA A 120 -1.62 -7.82 11.39
N GLN A 121 -2.83 -7.25 11.31
CA GLN A 121 -4.06 -7.97 11.65
C GLN A 121 -4.31 -9.18 10.74
N LEU A 122 -4.04 -9.04 9.43
CA LEU A 122 -4.15 -10.12 8.47
C LEU A 122 -3.18 -11.27 8.80
N GLU A 123 -1.93 -10.96 9.12
CA GLU A 123 -0.94 -11.98 9.49
C GLU A 123 -1.37 -12.76 10.74
N ILE A 124 -1.89 -12.09 11.76
CA ILE A 124 -2.44 -12.75 12.96
C ILE A 124 -3.57 -13.70 12.56
N ALA A 125 -4.54 -13.23 11.77
CA ALA A 125 -5.66 -14.06 11.33
C ALA A 125 -5.21 -15.27 10.48
N ILE A 126 -4.18 -15.11 9.64
CA ILE A 126 -3.59 -16.21 8.86
C ILE A 126 -2.96 -17.25 9.78
N GLN A 127 -2.22 -16.82 10.81
CA GLN A 127 -1.60 -17.71 11.79
C GLN A 127 -2.66 -18.47 12.59
N GLU A 128 -3.69 -17.79 13.07
CA GLU A 128 -4.81 -18.42 13.78
C GLU A 128 -5.55 -19.44 12.91
N LYS A 129 -5.85 -19.07 11.65
CA LYS A 129 -6.45 -19.99 10.68
C LYS A 129 -5.60 -21.22 10.48
N ARG A 130 -4.28 -21.07 10.32
CA ARG A 130 -3.35 -22.20 10.17
C ARG A 130 -3.37 -23.10 11.41
N ARG A 131 -3.34 -22.51 12.61
CA ARG A 131 -3.43 -23.25 13.88
C ARG A 131 -4.70 -24.10 13.94
N LEU A 132 -5.86 -23.49 13.66
CA LEU A 132 -7.14 -24.18 13.65
C LEU A 132 -7.22 -25.27 12.57
N GLN A 133 -6.62 -25.06 11.40
CA GLN A 133 -6.55 -26.09 10.35
C GLN A 133 -5.73 -27.31 10.77
N ILE A 134 -4.62 -27.09 11.50
CA ILE A 134 -3.81 -28.19 12.05
C ILE A 134 -4.62 -28.95 13.10
N GLU A 135 -5.25 -28.23 14.05
CA GLU A 135 -6.09 -28.82 15.10
C GLU A 135 -7.25 -29.63 14.49
N GLN A 136 -7.94 -29.08 13.48
CA GLN A 136 -8.99 -29.78 12.77
C GLN A 136 -8.49 -31.09 12.11
N ARG A 137 -7.29 -31.07 11.53
CA ARG A 137 -6.70 -32.27 10.92
C ARG A 137 -6.42 -33.34 11.98
N GLN A 138 -5.79 -32.96 13.09
CA GLN A 138 -5.48 -33.87 14.19
C GLN A 138 -6.75 -34.49 14.79
N LEU A 139 -7.81 -33.70 14.97
CA LEU A 139 -9.09 -34.21 15.45
C LEU A 139 -9.71 -35.22 14.47
N LYS A 140 -9.65 -34.94 13.16
CA LYS A 140 -10.13 -35.88 12.13
C LYS A 140 -9.33 -37.19 12.12
N GLU A 141 -8.00 -37.11 12.23
CA GLU A 141 -7.12 -38.27 12.31
C GLU A 141 -7.41 -39.10 13.56
N THR A 142 -7.56 -38.45 14.72
CA THR A 142 -7.90 -39.11 15.99
C THR A 142 -9.27 -39.79 15.91
N LEU A 143 -10.25 -39.12 15.31
CA LEU A 143 -11.59 -39.67 15.11
C LEU A 143 -11.54 -40.89 14.19
N ALA A 144 -10.80 -40.84 13.08
CA ALA A 144 -10.64 -41.96 12.17
C ALA A 144 -9.97 -43.16 12.84
N ALA A 145 -8.91 -42.94 13.62
CA ALA A 145 -8.25 -43.99 14.40
C ALA A 145 -9.22 -44.63 15.40
N ARG A 146 -9.98 -43.84 16.15
CA ARG A 146 -11.00 -44.33 17.09
C ARG A 146 -12.11 -45.13 16.40
N PHE A 147 -12.53 -44.73 15.21
CA PHE A 147 -13.49 -45.51 14.43
C PHE A 147 -12.90 -46.86 14.02
N GLN A 148 -11.63 -46.89 13.60
CA GLN A 148 -10.95 -48.14 13.26
C GLN A 148 -10.83 -49.06 14.48
N ASP A 149 -10.42 -48.54 15.64
CA ASP A 149 -10.36 -49.29 16.90
C ASP A 149 -11.70 -49.99 17.20
N CYS A 150 -12.82 -49.26 17.06
CA CYS A 150 -14.16 -49.80 17.29
C CYS A 150 -14.55 -50.89 16.27
N ILE A 151 -14.11 -50.77 15.02
CA ILE A 151 -14.33 -51.81 14.00
C ILE A 151 -13.54 -53.07 14.36
N ASP A 152 -12.28 -52.91 14.75
CA ASP A 152 -11.40 -54.01 15.10
C ASP A 152 -11.90 -54.75 16.34
N GLU A 153 -12.33 -54.02 17.38
CA GLU A 153 -12.96 -54.58 18.58
C GLU A 153 -14.21 -55.39 18.24
N LYS A 154 -15.09 -54.87 17.36
CA LYS A 154 -16.27 -55.63 16.89
C LYS A 154 -15.86 -56.91 16.16
N GLY A 155 -14.84 -56.84 15.31
CA GLY A 155 -14.30 -58.01 14.61
C GLY A 155 -13.82 -59.08 15.58
N ILE A 156 -13.10 -58.68 16.65
CA ILE A 156 -12.64 -59.58 17.71
C ILE A 156 -13.82 -60.22 18.45
N ILE A 157 -14.84 -59.43 18.80
CA ILE A 157 -16.05 -59.94 19.47
C ILE A 157 -16.76 -60.99 18.60
N GLU A 158 -16.94 -60.72 17.31
CA GLU A 158 -17.56 -61.68 16.39
C GLU A 158 -16.74 -62.96 16.23
N PHE A 159 -15.40 -62.85 16.16
CA PHE A 159 -14.52 -64.02 16.14
C PHE A 159 -14.71 -64.89 17.39
N TYR A 160 -14.71 -64.30 18.59
CA TYR A 160 -14.91 -65.05 19.83
C TYR A 160 -16.30 -65.68 19.92
N LYS A 161 -17.35 -65.01 19.42
CA LYS A 161 -18.70 -65.59 19.35
C LYS A 161 -18.71 -66.86 18.50
N VAL A 162 -18.13 -66.80 17.30
CA VAL A 162 -18.02 -67.96 16.39
C VAL A 162 -17.24 -69.11 17.04
N GLU A 163 -16.13 -68.81 17.72
CA GLU A 163 -15.33 -69.85 18.38
C GLU A 163 -16.06 -70.49 19.56
N ILE A 164 -16.79 -69.71 20.37
CA ILE A 164 -17.63 -70.24 21.45
C ILE A 164 -18.69 -71.19 20.89
N GLU A 165 -19.36 -70.83 19.79
CA GLU A 165 -20.34 -71.71 19.16
C GLU A 165 -19.72 -73.02 18.65
N ARG A 166 -18.52 -72.95 18.06
CA ARG A 166 -17.76 -74.13 17.62
C ARG A 166 -17.44 -75.06 18.79
N LEU A 167 -16.95 -74.51 19.90
CA LEU A 167 -16.61 -75.27 21.11
C LEU A 167 -17.85 -75.90 21.75
N LYS A 168 -18.97 -75.17 21.80
CA LYS A 168 -20.26 -75.71 22.30
C LYS A 168 -20.73 -76.90 21.47
N LYS A 169 -20.67 -76.81 20.13
CA LYS A 169 -21.01 -77.93 19.24
C LYS A 169 -20.14 -79.16 19.48
N LYS A 170 -18.82 -78.97 19.65
CA LYS A 170 -17.88 -80.07 19.97
C LYS A 170 -18.22 -80.75 21.29
N ASN A 171 -18.55 -79.99 22.33
CA ASN A 171 -18.88 -80.53 23.66
C ASN A 171 -20.26 -81.23 23.71
N MET A 172 -21.18 -80.92 22.80
CA MET A 172 -22.48 -81.58 22.69
C MET A 172 -22.47 -82.85 21.81
N ALA A 173 -21.33 -83.22 21.22
CA ALA A 173 -21.21 -84.47 20.46
C ALA A 173 -21.11 -85.68 21.42
N PRO A 174 -21.89 -86.77 21.23
CA PRO A 174 -21.83 -87.94 22.11
C PRO A 174 -20.45 -88.61 22.04
N PRO A 175 -19.92 -89.20 23.13
CA PRO A 175 -18.69 -89.99 23.06
C PRO A 175 -18.92 -91.19 22.16
N THR A 176 -18.35 -91.17 20.95
CA THR A 176 -18.28 -92.35 20.09
C THR A 176 -17.19 -93.26 20.66
N ASN A 177 -17.60 -94.27 21.42
CA ASN A 177 -16.71 -95.35 21.84
C ASN A 177 -16.30 -96.17 20.60
N PRO A 178 -14.99 -96.36 20.32
CA PRO A 178 -14.57 -97.30 19.30
C PRO A 178 -14.83 -98.74 19.78
N THR A 179 -15.46 -99.54 18.92
CA THR A 179 -15.70 -100.99 19.10
C THR A 179 -14.43 -101.78 18.86
#